data_AF-A0A2T6AHZ8-F1
#
_entry.id   AF-A0A2T6AHZ8-F1
#
_cell.length_a   1.000
_cell.length_b   1.000
_cell.length_c   1.000
_cell.angle_alpha   90.00
_cell.angle_beta   90.00
_cell.angle_gamma   90.00
#
_symmetry.space_group_name_H-M   'P 1'
#
loop_
_entity.id
_entity.type
_entity.pdbx_description
1 polymer ?
#
loop_
_entity_poly.entity_id
_entity_poly.type
_entity_poly.pdbx_seq_one_letter_code
_entity_poly.pdbx_strand_id
1 'polypeptide(L)' 'MPIKKTFVDDNGNEMIFHLNTDDKLYLEVKNENFPDHPNYIVLERDDVEELILLLTDELNKTVD' A
#
# COMPACT_ATOMS: atom_id res chain seq x y z
N MET A 1 -4.59 13.50 -12.09
CA MET A 1 -5.55 13.20 -11.02
C MET A 1 -4.85 12.26 -10.06
N PRO A 2 -4.98 12.42 -8.73
CA PRO A 2 -4.46 11.45 -7.80
C PRO A 2 -5.15 10.11 -8.01
N ILE A 3 -4.38 9.03 -8.11
CA ILE A 3 -4.91 7.68 -8.31
C ILE A 3 -5.08 7.04 -6.92
N LYS A 4 -6.27 6.55 -6.63
CA LYS A 4 -6.57 5.77 -5.41
C LYS A 4 -6.76 4.30 -5.78
N LYS A 5 -6.05 3.41 -5.10
CA LYS A 5 -6.20 1.95 -5.23
C LYS A 5 -6.37 1.30 -3.86
N THR A 6 -7.31 0.39 -3.76
CA THR A 6 -7.56 -0.40 -2.54
C THR A 6 -7.21 -1.85 -2.83
N PHE A 7 -6.42 -2.44 -1.95
CA PHE A 7 -6.12 -3.87 -1.91
C PHE A 7 -6.73 -4.44 -0.63
N VAL A 8 -7.22 -5.68 -0.71
CA VAL A 8 -7.76 -6.40 0.44
C VAL A 8 -6.94 -7.68 0.57
N ASP A 9 -6.37 -7.92 1.75
CA ASP A 9 -5.65 -9.16 2.01
C ASP A 9 -6.63 -10.32 2.29
N ASP A 10 -6.10 -11.54 2.42
CA ASP A 10 -6.90 -12.75 2.67
C ASP A 10 -7.58 -12.75 4.05
N ASN A 11 -7.16 -11.86 4.96
CA ASN A 11 -7.77 -11.66 6.27
C ASN A 11 -8.86 -10.57 6.27
N GLY A 12 -9.10 -9.93 5.12
CA GLY A 12 -10.09 -8.85 4.96
C GLY A 12 -9.58 -7.46 5.35
N ASN A 13 -8.28 -7.29 5.60
CA ASN A 13 -7.69 -6.00 5.89
C ASN A 13 -7.55 -5.16 4.62
N GLU A 14 -8.06 -3.94 4.66
CA GLU A 14 -7.95 -2.99 3.55
C GLU A 14 -6.66 -2.18 3.62
N MET A 15 -5.88 -2.23 2.55
CA MET A 15 -4.74 -1.34 2.30
C MET A 15 -5.09 -0.35 1.20
N ILE A 16 -4.96 0.94 1.48
CA ILE A 16 -5.35 2.00 0.55
C ILE A 16 -4.09 2.75 0.12
N PHE A 17 -3.79 2.71 -1.18
CA PHE A 17 -2.67 3.39 -1.79
C PHE A 17 -3.16 4.63 -2.55
N HIS A 18 -2.37 5.70 -2.45
CA HIS A 18 -2.58 6.96 -3.17
C HIS A 18 -1.33 7.29 -3.97
N LEU A 19 -1.49 7.59 -5.27
CA LEU A 19 -0.46 8.20 -6.09
C LEU A 19 -0.81 9.67 -6.26
N ASN A 20 0.07 10.58 -5.83
CA ASN A 20 -0.16 12.02 -6.00
C ASN A 20 0.24 12.49 -7.41
N THR A 21 0.16 13.80 -7.66
CA THR A 21 0.54 14.40 -8.95
C THR A 21 2.04 14.48 -9.20
N ASP A 22 2.85 14.21 -8.18
CA ASP A 22 4.32 14.22 -8.23
C ASP A 22 4.88 12.79 -8.29
N ASP A 23 4.05 11.82 -8.70
CA ASP A 23 4.36 10.38 -8.77
C ASP A 23 4.84 9.76 -7.45
N LYS A 24 4.49 10.37 -6.31
CA LYS A 24 4.77 9.82 -4.98
C LYS A 24 3.64 8.87 -4.55
N LEU A 25 4.06 7.71 -4.06
CA LEU A 25 3.17 6.67 -3.56
C LEU A 25 3.03 6.81 -2.04
N TYR A 26 1.79 6.71 -1.55
CA TYR A 26 1.45 6.79 -0.15
C TYR A 26 0.56 5.62 0.24
N LEU A 27 0.82 5.02 1.40
CA LEU A 27 -0.09 4.07 2.05
C LEU A 27 -0.87 4.80 3.14
N GLU A 28 -2.20 4.74 3.07
CA GLU A 28 -3.09 5.25 4.10
C GLU A 28 -3.20 4.25 5.25
N VAL A 29 -2.87 4.71 6.45
CA VAL A 29 -3.04 3.99 7.70
C VAL A 29 -4.26 4.58 8.40
N LYS A 30 -5.36 3.82 8.40
CA LYS A 30 -6.57 4.20 9.14
C LYS A 30 -6.24 4.29 10.62
N ASN A 31 -6.59 5.42 11.24
CA ASN A 31 -6.46 5.61 12.67
C ASN A 31 -7.81 5.32 13.33
N GLU A 32 -7.93 4.21 14.06
CA GLU A 32 -9.19 3.82 14.71
C GLU A 32 -9.69 4.87 15.71
N ASN A 33 -8.77 5.63 16.33
CA ASN A 33 -9.13 6.68 17.28
C ASN A 33 -9.59 7.98 16.60
N PHE A 34 -9.17 8.21 15.35
CA PHE A 34 -9.45 9.43 14.59
C PHE A 34 -9.67 9.10 13.10
N PRO A 35 -10.83 8.52 12.74
CA PRO A 35 -11.09 8.03 11.38
C PRO A 35 -11.09 9.14 10.32
N ASP A 36 -11.39 10.38 10.69
CA ASP A 36 -11.36 11.55 9.80
C ASP A 36 -9.94 12.11 9.55
N HIS A 37 -8.95 11.61 10.28
CA HIS A 37 -7.56 12.02 10.19
C HIS A 37 -6.66 10.80 9.94
N PRO A 38 -6.71 10.22 8.73
CA PRO A 38 -5.83 9.12 8.38
C PRO A 38 -4.36 9.57 8.37
N ASN A 39 -3.48 8.66 8.78
CA ASN A 39 -2.05 8.86 8.66
C ASN A 39 -1.56 8.30 7.32
N TYR A 40 -0.45 8.81 6.82
CA TYR A 40 0.13 8.36 5.57
C TYR A 40 1.59 7.95 5.76
N ILE A 41 1.94 6.78 5.23
CA ILE A 41 3.33 6.36 5.06
C ILE A 41 3.72 6.70 3.63
N VAL A 42 4.77 7.51 3.47
CA VAL A 42 5.37 7.77 2.16
C VAL A 42 6.22 6.57 1.79
N LEU A 43 6.02 6.01 0.60
CA LEU A 43 6.86 4.95 0.07
C LEU A 43 7.85 5.58 -0.89
N GLU A 44 9.13 5.56 -0.52
CA GLU A 44 10.19 5.96 -1.42
C GLU A 44 10.42 4.87 -2.46
N ARG A 45 11.13 5.22 -3.54
CA ARG A 45 11.35 4.30 -4.66
C ARG A 45 11.98 2.97 -4.21
N ASP A 46 12.96 3.03 -3.32
CA ASP A 46 13.66 1.85 -2.82
C ASP A 46 12.71 0.95 -2.03
N ASP A 47 11.80 1.52 -1.23
CA ASP A 47 10.77 0.77 -0.49
C ASP A 47 9.78 0.08 -1.44
N VAL A 48 9.45 0.73 -2.56
CA VAL A 48 8.55 0.17 -3.58
C VAL A 48 9.22 -1.00 -4.31
N GLU A 49 10.51 -0.89 -4.64
CA GLU A 49 11.27 -1.97 -5.26
C GLU A 49 11.36 -3.18 -4.32
N GLU A 50 11.63 -2.97 -3.03
CA GLU A 50 11.64 -4.05 -2.03
C GLU A 50 10.26 -4.68 -1.83
N LEU A 51 9.19 -3.87 -1.79
CA LEU A 51 7.81 -4.35 -1.70
C LEU A 51 7.45 -5.26 -2.89
N ILE A 52 7.81 -4.85 -4.11
CA ILE A 52 7.59 -5.67 -5.31
C ILE A 52 8.34 -7.00 -5.21
N LEU A 53 9.59 -6.98 -4.75
CA LEU A 53 10.37 -8.20 -4.57
C LEU A 53 9.72 -9.15 -3.56
N LEU A 54 9.28 -8.63 -2.40
CA LEU A 54 8.60 -9.41 -1.36
C LEU A 54 7.29 -10.03 -1.87
N LEU A 55 6.46 -9.23 -2.55
CA LEU A 55 5.20 -9.72 -3.13
C LEU A 55 5.43 -10.77 -4.22
N THR A 56 6.47 -10.59 -5.04
CA THR A 56 6.81 -11.55 -6.10
C THR A 56 7.30 -12.88 -5.51
N ASP A 57 8.10 -12.84 -4.44
CA ASP A 57 8.57 -14.04 -3.74
C ASP A 57 7.42 -14.82 -3.10
N GLU A 58 6.49 -14.14 -2.43
CA GLU A 58 5.30 -14.79 -1.85
C GLU A 58 4.34 -15.38 -2.90
N LEU A 59 4.17 -14.70 -4.04
CA LEU A 59 3.40 -15.26 -5.15
C LEU A 59 4.05 -16.51 -5.75
N ASN A 60 5.38 -16.61 -5.77
CA ASN A 60 6.05 -17.79 -6.29
C ASN A 60 6.02 -18.98 -5.31
N LYS A 61 5.97 -18.72 -4.00
CA LYS A 61 5.86 -19.79 -2.97
C LYS A 61 4.49 -20.49 -2.96
N THR A 62 3.46 -19.83 -3.48
CA THR A 62 2.09 -20.38 -3.53
C THR A 62 1.81 -21.21 -4.79
N VAL A 63 2.81 -21.39 -5.67
CA VAL A 63 2.70 -22.15 -6.94
C VAL A 63 3.22 -23.61 -6.81
N ASP A 64 3.59 -24.06 -5.60
CA ASP A 64 3.95 -25.47 -5.31
C ASP A 64 2.81 -26.27 -4.65
#